data_AF-A0A2N2XBF7-F1
#
_entry.id   AF-A0A2N2XBF7-F1
#
_cell.length_a   1.000
_cell.length_b   1.000
_cell.length_c   1.000
_cell.angle_alpha   90.00
_cell.angle_beta   90.00
_cell.angle_gamma   90.00
#
_symmetry.space_group_name_H-M   'P 1'
#
loop_
_entity.id
_entity.type
_entity.pdbx_description
1 polymer ?
#
loop_
_entity_poly.entity_id
_entity_poly.type
_entity_poly.pdbx_seq_one_letter_code
_entity_poly.pdbx_strand_id
1 'polypeptide(L)'
;MKKTIFFTILLTIGVFISSFTKDKKNVSSTIISTNEIAFVPTEKEISPIKKSVIPFVGKSFNGFKEAVAFRESGGRYDIVSSFGYLGKYQFGESTLKRFNIHDKEHFLENPELQEDTFMAYCSLNKWILRKEIKKKVGKTINGVLVTESGILAAAHLAGSGNIKEYLRTNGQYRFKDAFGSSMQHYLIKFAGYDTSIIEAEKNPTVL
;
A
#
# COMPACT_ATOMS: atom_id res chain seq x y z
N MET A 1 -31.18 15.16 41.07
CA MET A 1 -30.61 13.86 41.54
C MET A 1 -29.92 13.19 40.36
N LYS A 2 -28.58 13.13 40.41
CA LYS A 2 -27.74 12.42 39.44
C LYS A 2 -27.91 10.91 39.62
N LYS A 3 -28.02 10.16 38.53
CA LYS A 3 -27.68 8.73 38.51
C LYS A 3 -26.82 8.47 37.28
N THR A 4 -25.52 8.52 37.50
CA THR A 4 -24.46 8.06 36.62
C THR A 4 -24.52 6.54 36.53
N ILE A 5 -24.69 6.00 35.32
CA ILE A 5 -24.61 4.56 35.05
C ILE A 5 -23.16 4.24 34.73
N PHE A 6 -22.51 3.52 35.64
CA PHE A 6 -21.20 2.91 35.44
C PHE A 6 -21.37 1.65 34.58
N PHE A 7 -20.81 1.64 33.37
CA PHE A 7 -20.60 0.41 32.61
C PHE A 7 -19.24 -0.18 33.02
N THR A 8 -19.27 -1.18 33.90
CA THR A 8 -18.12 -2.03 34.19
C THR A 8 -17.97 -3.06 33.08
N ILE A 9 -17.08 -2.79 32.12
CA ILE A 9 -16.64 -3.77 31.13
C ILE A 9 -15.72 -4.76 31.83
N LEU A 10 -16.24 -5.96 32.11
CA LEU A 10 -15.46 -7.08 32.61
C LEU A 10 -14.65 -7.66 31.44
N LEU A 11 -13.38 -7.25 31.35
CA LEU A 11 -12.40 -7.77 30.40
C LEU A 11 -11.94 -9.15 30.89
N THR A 12 -12.63 -10.22 30.51
CA THR A 12 -12.10 -11.59 30.69
C THR A 12 -11.04 -11.84 29.63
N ILE A 13 -9.78 -11.64 30.02
CA ILE A 13 -8.61 -12.07 29.26
C ILE A 13 -8.57 -13.61 29.34
N GLY A 14 -9.16 -14.27 28.34
CA GLY A 14 -8.91 -15.68 28.08
C GLY A 14 -7.58 -15.81 27.35
N VAL A 15 -6.50 -16.05 28.10
CA VAL A 15 -5.21 -16.44 27.53
C VAL A 15 -5.35 -17.87 27.00
N PHE A 16 -5.62 -18.02 25.71
CA PHE A 16 -5.52 -19.32 25.04
C PHE A 16 -4.05 -19.53 24.66
N ILE A 17 -3.26 -20.07 25.59
CA ILE A 17 -1.93 -20.61 25.26
C ILE A 17 -2.19 -21.95 24.56
N SER A 18 -2.19 -21.95 23.22
CA SER A 18 -2.07 -23.21 22.47
C SER A 18 -0.70 -23.80 22.77
N SER A 19 -0.69 -24.84 23.59
CA SER A 19 0.47 -25.69 23.83
C SER A 19 0.99 -26.23 22.51
N PHE A 20 2.21 -25.88 22.15
CA PHE A 20 2.96 -26.62 21.13
C PHE A 20 3.31 -27.99 21.71
N THR A 21 2.58 -29.02 21.29
CA THR A 21 2.96 -30.41 21.51
C THR A 21 4.21 -30.71 20.67
N LYS A 22 5.31 -31.00 21.36
CA LYS A 22 6.58 -31.39 20.75
C LYS A 22 6.49 -32.86 20.35
N ASP A 23 6.16 -33.12 19.09
CA ASP A 23 6.12 -34.46 18.53
C ASP A 23 7.55 -35.01 18.44
N LYS A 24 7.96 -35.83 19.41
CA LYS A 24 9.25 -36.54 19.38
C LYS A 24 9.13 -37.74 18.43
N LYS A 25 9.38 -37.51 17.15
CA LYS A 25 9.79 -38.59 16.24
C LYS A 25 11.28 -38.85 16.46
N ASN A 26 11.61 -39.94 17.14
CA ASN A 26 12.96 -40.49 17.18
C ASN A 26 13.31 -41.00 15.78
N VAL A 27 13.88 -40.12 14.96
CA VAL A 27 14.65 -40.54 13.79
C VAL A 27 16.07 -40.75 14.27
N SER A 28 16.50 -42.00 14.33
CA SER A 28 17.90 -42.36 14.55
C SER A 28 18.70 -41.91 13.34
N SER A 29 19.13 -40.65 13.31
CA SER A 29 20.13 -40.20 12.36
C SER A 29 21.48 -40.69 12.88
N THR A 30 21.93 -41.81 12.33
CA THR A 30 23.35 -42.16 12.31
C THR A 30 24.11 -40.92 11.83
N ILE A 31 24.84 -40.27 12.74
CA ILE A 31 25.73 -39.16 12.41
C ILE A 31 26.87 -39.79 11.61
N ILE A 32 26.72 -39.85 10.29
CA ILE A 32 27.86 -39.97 9.41
C ILE A 32 28.48 -38.58 9.42
N SER A 33 29.57 -38.45 10.18
CA SER A 33 30.44 -37.28 10.16
C SER A 33 31.06 -37.16 8.77
N THR A 34 30.37 -36.56 7.82
CA THR A 34 31.01 -36.02 6.63
C THR A 34 31.64 -34.69 7.04
N ASN A 35 32.98 -34.62 6.95
CA ASN A 35 33.69 -33.35 6.95
C ASN A 35 33.24 -32.56 5.71
N GLU A 36 32.11 -31.87 5.77
CA GLU A 36 31.75 -30.89 4.75
C GLU A 36 32.62 -29.66 4.98
N ILE A 37 33.69 -29.59 4.21
CA ILE A 37 34.52 -28.39 4.09
C ILE A 37 33.63 -27.34 3.45
N ALA A 38 33.20 -26.33 4.22
CA ALA A 38 32.52 -25.17 3.68
C ALA A 38 33.48 -24.46 2.70
N PHE A 39 33.17 -24.56 1.41
CA PHE A 39 33.97 -23.94 0.36
C PHE A 39 33.38 -22.57 0.01
N VAL A 40 34.20 -21.52 0.10
CA VAL A 40 33.85 -20.18 -0.37
C VAL A 40 34.14 -20.15 -1.87
N PRO A 41 33.16 -19.83 -2.74
CA PRO A 41 33.39 -19.76 -4.18
C PRO A 41 34.52 -18.79 -4.51
N THR A 42 35.46 -19.23 -5.35
CA THR A 42 36.57 -18.42 -5.84
C THR A 42 36.06 -17.38 -6.84
N GLU A 43 36.75 -16.24 -7.02
CA GLU A 43 36.36 -15.20 -8.00
C GLU A 43 36.15 -15.74 -9.42
N LYS A 44 36.85 -16.82 -9.81
CA LYS A 44 36.67 -17.52 -11.09
C LYS A 44 35.41 -18.41 -11.18
N GLU A 45 34.90 -18.90 -10.05
CA GLU A 45 33.69 -19.75 -9.97
C GLU A 45 32.42 -18.92 -9.84
N ILE A 46 32.56 -17.64 -9.47
CA ILE A 46 31.61 -16.60 -9.81
C ILE A 46 31.69 -16.38 -11.34
N SER A 47 31.25 -17.37 -12.13
CA SER A 47 30.80 -17.10 -13.51
C SER A 47 29.94 -15.84 -13.42
N PRO A 48 30.09 -14.83 -14.30
CA PRO A 48 29.52 -13.52 -14.07
C PRO A 48 28.07 -13.74 -13.72
N ILE A 49 27.71 -13.57 -12.44
CA ILE A 49 26.37 -13.80 -11.93
C ILE A 49 25.53 -13.09 -12.96
N LYS A 50 24.77 -13.85 -13.78
CA LYS A 50 23.96 -13.29 -14.86
C LYS A 50 23.25 -12.17 -14.17
N LYS A 51 23.69 -10.93 -14.44
CA LYS A 51 23.40 -9.79 -13.58
C LYS A 51 21.90 -9.68 -13.79
N SER A 52 21.14 -10.23 -12.84
CA SER A 52 19.70 -10.30 -12.97
C SER A 52 19.35 -8.84 -13.17
N VAL A 53 18.90 -8.50 -14.37
CA VAL A 53 18.51 -7.14 -14.67
C VAL A 53 17.22 -7.00 -13.91
N ILE A 54 17.34 -6.79 -12.59
CA ILE A 54 16.22 -6.46 -11.74
C ILE A 54 15.73 -5.16 -12.36
N PRO A 55 14.53 -5.15 -12.96
CA PRO A 55 14.06 -3.97 -13.66
C PRO A 55 13.96 -2.84 -12.64
N PHE A 56 14.91 -1.92 -12.68
CA PHE A 56 14.90 -0.75 -11.80
C PHE A 56 13.95 0.26 -12.42
N VAL A 57 12.69 0.19 -12.00
CA VAL A 57 11.62 1.09 -12.44
C VAL A 57 11.84 2.55 -11.98
N GLY A 58 12.73 2.77 -11.00
CA GLY A 58 13.14 4.11 -10.55
C GLY A 58 11.95 5.01 -10.20
N LYS A 59 11.99 6.25 -10.71
CA LYS A 59 10.91 7.23 -10.54
C LYS A 59 9.87 7.22 -11.66
N SER A 60 9.79 6.16 -12.47
CA SER A 60 8.71 6.02 -13.48
C SER A 60 7.34 5.79 -12.83
N PHE A 61 6.28 5.83 -13.63
CA PHE A 61 4.94 5.45 -13.18
C PHE A 61 4.87 4.00 -12.67
N ASN A 62 5.59 3.07 -13.30
CA ASN A 62 5.70 1.70 -12.78
C ASN A 62 6.36 1.69 -11.39
N GLY A 63 7.37 2.53 -11.17
CA GLY A 63 7.95 2.72 -9.84
C GLY A 63 6.96 3.28 -8.83
N PHE A 64 6.10 4.22 -9.26
CA PHE A 64 5.06 4.79 -8.41
C PHE A 64 4.06 3.73 -7.95
N LYS A 65 3.46 2.98 -8.87
CA LYS A 65 2.44 1.98 -8.53
C LYS A 65 3.02 0.86 -7.68
N GLU A 66 4.23 0.36 -7.98
CA GLU A 66 4.87 -0.68 -7.17
C GLU A 66 5.26 -0.18 -5.78
N ALA A 67 5.71 1.07 -5.64
CA ALA A 67 6.00 1.65 -4.34
C ALA A 67 4.74 1.77 -3.46
N VAL A 68 3.61 2.19 -4.05
CA VAL A 68 2.32 2.25 -3.35
C VAL A 68 1.87 0.83 -2.98
N ALA A 69 1.84 -0.10 -3.94
CA ALA A 69 1.48 -1.49 -3.70
C ALA A 69 2.29 -2.16 -2.58
N PHE A 70 3.61 -1.93 -2.58
CA PHE A 70 4.48 -2.47 -1.53
C PHE A 70 4.12 -1.92 -0.15
N ARG A 71 3.73 -0.64 -0.06
CA ARG A 71 3.28 -0.03 1.21
C ARG A 71 1.92 -0.55 1.67
N GLU A 72 1.02 -0.83 0.74
CA GLU A 72 -0.35 -1.26 1.02
C GLU A 72 -0.42 -2.76 1.41
N SER A 73 0.18 -3.64 0.59
CA SER A 73 0.00 -5.09 0.70
C SER A 73 1.30 -5.90 0.67
N GLY A 74 2.43 -5.25 0.37
CA GLY A 74 3.65 -5.92 -0.06
C GLY A 74 3.60 -6.42 -1.51
N GLY A 75 2.63 -5.97 -2.30
CA GLY A 75 2.45 -6.38 -3.71
C GLY A 75 1.52 -7.59 -3.92
N ARG A 76 0.74 -8.00 -2.91
CA ARG A 76 -0.10 -9.21 -2.96
C ARG A 76 -1.52 -8.91 -3.43
N TYR A 77 -1.97 -9.58 -4.49
CA TYR A 77 -3.29 -9.37 -5.10
C TYR A 77 -4.44 -10.07 -4.36
N ASP A 78 -4.14 -11.13 -3.60
CA ASP A 78 -5.07 -12.12 -3.09
C ASP A 78 -5.39 -11.94 -1.60
N ILE A 79 -5.11 -10.76 -1.03
CA ILE A 79 -5.25 -10.50 0.41
C ILE A 79 -6.43 -9.59 0.73
N VAL A 80 -6.98 -9.78 1.92
CA VAL A 80 -7.94 -8.87 2.55
C VAL A 80 -7.40 -8.47 3.91
N SER A 81 -7.34 -7.17 4.21
CA SER A 81 -6.93 -6.72 5.56
C SER A 81 -8.03 -6.92 6.60
N SER A 82 -7.67 -6.73 7.87
CA SER A 82 -8.60 -6.77 9.01
C SER A 82 -9.76 -5.77 8.92
N PHE A 83 -9.61 -4.69 8.13
CA PHE A 83 -10.68 -3.71 7.88
C PHE A 83 -11.41 -3.93 6.54
N GLY A 84 -11.15 -5.05 5.85
CA GLY A 84 -11.85 -5.41 4.62
C GLY A 84 -11.33 -4.73 3.35
N TYR A 85 -10.12 -4.17 3.36
CA TYR A 85 -9.50 -3.62 2.14
C TYR A 85 -8.89 -4.74 1.29
N LEU A 86 -9.04 -4.64 -0.03
CA LEU A 86 -8.81 -5.74 -0.97
C LEU A 86 -7.55 -5.55 -1.82
N GLY A 87 -6.77 -6.63 -1.91
CA GLY A 87 -5.74 -6.84 -2.92
C GLY A 87 -4.53 -5.94 -2.83
N LYS A 88 -3.82 -5.83 -3.96
CA LYS A 88 -2.47 -5.25 -4.06
C LYS A 88 -2.42 -3.81 -3.57
N TYR A 89 -3.47 -3.06 -3.84
CA TYR A 89 -3.58 -1.64 -3.51
C TYR A 89 -4.50 -1.38 -2.31
N GLN A 90 -5.00 -2.43 -1.63
CA GLN A 90 -5.89 -2.31 -0.48
C GLN A 90 -7.08 -1.38 -0.76
N PHE A 91 -7.86 -1.69 -1.79
CA PHE A 91 -9.04 -0.91 -2.14
C PHE A 91 -10.18 -1.10 -1.14
N GLY A 92 -10.86 0.00 -0.79
CA GLY A 92 -12.10 -0.05 -0.02
C GLY A 92 -13.31 -0.35 -0.91
N GLU A 93 -14.34 -0.98 -0.34
CA GLU A 93 -15.56 -1.34 -1.06
C GLU A 93 -16.25 -0.15 -1.75
N SER A 94 -16.25 1.03 -1.11
CA SER A 94 -16.82 2.25 -1.71
C SER A 94 -16.07 2.71 -2.96
N THR A 95 -14.75 2.51 -3.01
CA THR A 95 -13.94 2.80 -4.19
C THR A 95 -14.22 1.80 -5.30
N LEU A 96 -14.34 0.50 -5.00
CA LEU A 96 -14.68 -0.52 -6.00
C LEU A 96 -16.07 -0.28 -6.62
N LYS A 97 -17.07 0.03 -5.79
CA LYS A 97 -18.42 0.39 -6.26
C LYS A 97 -18.42 1.60 -7.19
N ARG A 98 -17.48 2.53 -7.02
CA ARG A 98 -17.34 3.69 -7.91
C ARG A 98 -16.93 3.31 -9.33
N PHE A 99 -16.24 2.17 -9.49
CA PHE A 99 -15.85 1.60 -10.77
C PHE A 99 -16.78 0.45 -11.21
N ASN A 100 -17.97 0.34 -10.59
CA ASN A 100 -18.94 -0.71 -10.86
C ASN A 100 -18.43 -2.13 -10.61
N ILE A 101 -17.45 -2.28 -9.71
CA ILE A 101 -16.91 -3.57 -9.28
C ILE A 101 -17.60 -3.95 -7.97
N HIS A 102 -18.39 -5.03 -8.01
CA HIS A 102 -19.17 -5.51 -6.86
C HIS A 102 -18.75 -6.90 -6.39
N ASP A 103 -18.21 -7.72 -7.29
CA ASP A 103 -17.71 -9.07 -7.00
C ASP A 103 -16.30 -8.99 -6.43
N LYS A 104 -16.16 -9.29 -5.13
CA LYS A 104 -14.91 -9.16 -4.38
C LYS A 104 -13.96 -10.32 -4.68
N GLU A 105 -14.52 -11.51 -4.79
CA GLU A 105 -13.81 -12.73 -5.12
C GLU A 105 -13.18 -12.61 -6.50
N HIS A 106 -13.97 -12.23 -7.52
CA HIS A 106 -13.46 -11.98 -8.87
C HIS A 106 -12.38 -10.90 -8.89
N PHE A 107 -12.55 -9.83 -8.10
CA PHE A 107 -11.55 -8.76 -8.00
C PHE A 107 -10.20 -9.25 -7.43
N LEU A 108 -10.22 -10.13 -6.42
CA LEU A 108 -9.01 -10.70 -5.83
C LEU A 108 -8.30 -11.70 -6.76
N GLU A 109 -9.07 -12.43 -7.58
CA GLU A 109 -8.55 -13.40 -8.54
C GLU A 109 -8.04 -12.76 -9.85
N ASN A 110 -8.33 -11.49 -10.08
CA ASN A 110 -7.98 -10.79 -11.33
C ASN A 110 -6.97 -9.65 -11.09
N PRO A 111 -5.65 -9.92 -11.16
CA PRO A 111 -4.61 -8.90 -11.02
C PRO A 111 -4.73 -7.72 -11.99
N GLU A 112 -5.12 -7.98 -13.25
CA GLU A 112 -5.27 -6.95 -14.28
C GLU A 112 -6.35 -5.94 -13.88
N LEU A 113 -7.50 -6.44 -13.40
CA LEU A 113 -8.59 -5.61 -12.89
C LEU A 113 -8.13 -4.70 -11.74
N GLN A 114 -7.24 -5.17 -10.87
CA GLN A 114 -6.68 -4.34 -9.78
C GLN A 114 -5.73 -3.26 -10.28
N GLU A 115 -4.89 -3.58 -11.28
CA GLU A 115 -3.98 -2.61 -11.92
C GLU A 115 -4.75 -1.51 -12.65
N ASP A 116 -5.77 -1.89 -13.42
CA ASP A 116 -6.61 -0.95 -14.17
C ASP A 116 -7.46 -0.09 -13.22
N THR A 117 -7.98 -0.67 -12.15
CA THR A 117 -8.66 0.08 -11.09
C THR A 117 -7.74 1.11 -10.45
N PHE A 118 -6.46 0.79 -10.22
CA PHE A 118 -5.49 1.73 -9.69
C PHE A 118 -5.22 2.90 -10.64
N MET A 119 -5.05 2.61 -11.94
CA MET A 119 -4.90 3.64 -12.97
C MET A 119 -6.14 4.54 -13.05
N ALA A 120 -7.33 3.95 -13.13
CA ALA A 120 -8.60 4.67 -13.18
C ALA A 120 -8.81 5.55 -11.93
N TYR A 121 -8.45 5.05 -10.75
CA TYR A 121 -8.54 5.82 -9.51
C TYR A 121 -7.55 6.98 -9.45
N CYS A 122 -6.32 6.78 -9.93
CA CYS A 122 -5.37 7.88 -10.10
C CYS A 122 -5.89 8.94 -11.08
N SER A 123 -6.42 8.52 -12.23
CA SER A 123 -7.01 9.40 -13.24
C SER A 123 -8.12 10.27 -12.67
N LEU A 124 -9.07 9.64 -11.98
CA LEU A 124 -10.17 10.32 -11.31
C LEU A 124 -9.68 11.32 -10.26
N ASN A 125 -8.76 10.89 -9.39
CA ASN A 125 -8.19 11.76 -8.35
C ASN A 125 -7.47 12.97 -8.97
N LYS A 126 -6.71 12.75 -10.06
CA LYS A 126 -6.06 13.81 -10.84
C LYS A 126 -7.08 14.80 -11.39
N TRP A 127 -8.20 14.33 -11.92
CA TRP A 127 -9.29 15.19 -12.38
C TRP A 127 -9.93 16.00 -11.25
N ILE A 128 -10.24 15.36 -10.11
CA ILE A 128 -10.87 16.03 -8.95
C ILE A 128 -9.97 17.14 -8.38
N LEU A 129 -8.65 16.91 -8.39
CA LEU A 129 -7.63 17.76 -7.79
C LEU A 129 -6.91 18.66 -8.80
N ARG A 130 -7.28 18.65 -10.09
CA ARG A 130 -6.57 19.38 -11.17
C ARG A 130 -6.28 20.86 -10.86
N LYS A 131 -7.21 21.53 -10.18
CA LYS A 131 -7.05 22.95 -9.80
C LYS A 131 -6.01 23.11 -8.69
N GLU A 132 -6.05 22.23 -7.70
CA GLU A 132 -5.09 22.21 -6.60
C GLU A 132 -3.71 21.78 -7.08
N ILE A 133 -3.59 20.73 -7.90
CA ILE A 133 -2.34 20.28 -8.54
C ILE A 133 -1.68 21.46 -9.27
N LYS A 134 -2.40 22.11 -10.20
CA LYS A 134 -1.91 23.27 -10.95
C LYS A 134 -1.41 24.42 -10.05
N LYS A 135 -2.04 24.63 -8.90
CA LYS A 135 -1.73 25.76 -7.99
C LYS A 135 -0.64 25.45 -6.97
N LYS A 136 -0.45 24.18 -6.59
CA LYS A 136 0.29 23.79 -5.39
C LYS A 136 1.50 22.90 -5.67
N VAL A 137 1.56 22.17 -6.78
CA VAL A 137 2.76 21.41 -7.14
C VAL A 137 3.98 22.33 -7.24
N GLY A 138 5.11 21.89 -6.69
CA GLY A 138 6.35 22.66 -6.58
C GLY A 138 6.43 23.59 -5.37
N LYS A 139 5.34 23.76 -4.60
CA LYS A 139 5.35 24.55 -3.36
C LYS A 139 5.62 23.67 -2.15
N THR A 140 6.22 24.26 -1.13
CA THR A 140 6.36 23.65 0.19
C THR A 140 5.20 24.10 1.08
N ILE A 141 4.46 23.15 1.65
CA ILE A 141 3.36 23.40 2.58
C ILE A 141 3.71 22.70 3.91
N ASN A 142 3.85 23.48 4.99
CA ASN A 142 4.22 22.95 6.31
C ASN A 142 5.42 21.98 6.26
N GLY A 143 6.48 22.36 5.55
CA GLY A 143 7.70 21.56 5.38
C GLY A 143 7.60 20.41 4.37
N VAL A 144 6.44 20.19 3.74
CA VAL A 144 6.23 19.12 2.75
C VAL A 144 6.27 19.71 1.33
N LEU A 145 7.22 19.25 0.51
CA LEU A 145 7.23 19.55 -0.92
C LEU A 145 6.03 18.86 -1.58
N VAL A 146 5.15 19.64 -2.20
CA VAL A 146 3.98 19.14 -2.89
C VAL A 146 4.37 18.70 -4.30
N THR A 147 4.12 17.43 -4.62
CA THR A 147 4.32 16.84 -5.95
C THR A 147 3.02 16.18 -6.42
N GLU A 148 2.84 15.99 -7.73
CA GLU A 148 1.64 15.32 -8.25
C GLU A 148 1.55 13.87 -7.75
N SER A 149 2.64 13.10 -7.84
CA SER A 149 2.71 11.72 -7.32
C SER A 149 2.41 11.63 -5.82
N GLY A 150 2.95 12.54 -5.01
CA GLY A 150 2.61 12.61 -3.59
C GLY A 150 1.13 12.91 -3.35
N ILE A 151 0.53 13.82 -4.12
CA ILE A 151 -0.91 14.13 -4.06
C ILE A 151 -1.75 12.90 -4.40
N LEU A 152 -1.41 12.17 -5.47
CA LEU A 152 -2.18 11.01 -5.93
C LEU A 152 -2.11 9.87 -4.93
N ALA A 153 -0.93 9.56 -4.39
CA ALA A 153 -0.79 8.54 -3.34
C ALA A 153 -1.52 8.96 -2.05
N ALA A 154 -1.41 10.22 -1.64
CA ALA A 154 -2.13 10.69 -0.45
C ALA A 154 -3.66 10.67 -0.66
N ALA A 155 -4.13 10.91 -1.89
CA ALA A 155 -5.54 10.77 -2.26
C ALA A 155 -6.00 9.31 -2.29
N HIS A 156 -5.11 8.37 -2.64
CA HIS A 156 -5.38 6.93 -2.50
C HIS A 156 -5.68 6.56 -1.04
N LEU A 157 -4.83 7.02 -0.11
CA LEU A 157 -4.98 6.76 1.32
C LEU A 157 -6.21 7.47 1.92
N ALA A 158 -6.29 8.79 1.73
CA ALA A 158 -7.17 9.67 2.49
C ALA A 158 -8.41 10.13 1.71
N GLY A 159 -8.51 9.82 0.42
CA GLY A 159 -9.50 10.37 -0.48
C GLY A 159 -9.19 11.79 -0.94
N SER A 160 -9.57 12.12 -2.18
CA SER A 160 -9.31 13.43 -2.79
C SER A 160 -9.92 14.62 -2.05
N GLY A 161 -11.02 14.43 -1.31
CA GLY A 161 -11.66 15.49 -0.53
C GLY A 161 -10.75 16.00 0.59
N ASN A 162 -10.15 15.07 1.34
CA ASN A 162 -9.22 15.39 2.42
C ASN A 162 -7.94 16.05 1.89
N ILE A 163 -7.43 15.60 0.74
CA ILE A 163 -6.27 16.24 0.10
C ILE A 163 -6.58 17.64 -0.39
N LYS A 164 -7.78 17.86 -0.95
CA LYS A 164 -8.23 19.20 -1.34
C LYS A 164 -8.26 20.14 -0.13
N GLU A 165 -8.77 19.68 1.02
CA GLU A 165 -8.82 20.48 2.25
C GLU A 165 -7.43 20.77 2.81
N TYR A 166 -6.54 19.77 2.86
CA TYR A 166 -5.13 19.95 3.23
C TYR A 166 -4.45 21.03 2.37
N LEU A 167 -4.60 20.95 1.05
CA LEU A 167 -3.96 21.89 0.12
C LEU A 167 -4.53 23.31 0.22
N ARG A 168 -5.83 23.46 0.51
CA ARG A 168 -6.50 24.76 0.67
C ARG A 168 -6.18 25.43 1.99
N THR A 169 -6.10 24.66 3.06
CA THR A 169 -5.75 25.16 4.40
C THR A 169 -4.24 25.35 4.60
N ASN A 170 -3.43 25.22 3.54
CA ASN A 170 -1.96 25.24 3.63
C ASN A 170 -1.44 24.28 4.72
N GLY A 171 -2.04 23.10 4.77
CA GLY A 171 -1.61 21.99 5.62
C GLY A 171 -2.00 22.10 7.08
N GLN A 172 -2.93 22.99 7.46
CA GLN A 172 -3.49 23.00 8.82
C GLN A 172 -4.38 21.77 9.06
N TYR A 173 -5.17 21.37 8.06
CA TYR A 173 -5.96 20.14 8.14
C TYR A 173 -5.05 18.90 8.18
N ARG A 174 -5.38 17.91 9.02
CA ARG A 174 -4.63 16.66 9.19
C ARG A 174 -5.58 15.46 9.09
N PHE A 175 -5.11 14.37 8.48
CA PHE A 175 -5.83 13.10 8.39
C PHE A 175 -4.91 11.96 8.76
N LYS A 176 -5.46 10.97 9.48
CA LYS A 176 -4.88 9.64 9.69
C LYS A 176 -5.94 8.59 9.40
N ASP A 177 -5.55 7.49 8.78
CA ASP A 177 -6.41 6.34 8.59
C ASP A 177 -6.58 5.53 9.89
N ALA A 178 -7.33 4.42 9.81
CA ALA A 178 -7.55 3.51 10.93
C ALA A 178 -6.26 2.77 11.38
N PHE A 179 -5.25 2.66 10.51
CA PHE A 179 -3.94 2.08 10.81
C PHE A 179 -2.92 3.11 11.35
N GLY A 180 -3.31 4.38 11.47
CA GLY A 180 -2.43 5.48 11.91
C GLY A 180 -1.55 6.07 10.81
N SER A 181 -1.65 5.61 9.57
CA SER A 181 -0.98 6.19 8.40
C SER A 181 -1.50 7.60 8.15
N SER A 182 -0.59 8.57 8.02
CA SER A 182 -0.97 9.97 7.76
C SER A 182 -0.88 10.33 6.28
N MET A 183 -1.74 11.25 5.82
CA MET A 183 -1.64 11.78 4.45
C MET A 183 -0.28 12.46 4.20
N GLN A 184 0.33 13.09 5.21
CA GLN A 184 1.63 13.74 5.08
C GLN A 184 2.74 12.72 4.84
N HIS A 185 2.66 11.55 5.49
CA HIS A 185 3.58 10.47 5.22
C HIS A 185 3.52 10.07 3.74
N TYR A 186 2.32 9.97 3.15
CA TYR A 186 2.17 9.62 1.74
C TYR A 186 2.65 10.74 0.81
N LEU A 187 2.33 12.01 1.11
CA LEU A 187 2.82 13.17 0.35
C LEU A 187 4.36 13.18 0.26
N ILE A 188 5.05 12.83 1.35
CA ILE A 188 6.51 12.79 1.42
C ILE A 188 7.06 11.53 0.76
N LYS A 189 6.58 10.35 1.16
CA LYS A 189 7.12 9.05 0.75
C LYS A 189 6.99 8.80 -0.74
N PHE A 190 5.89 9.25 -1.33
CA PHE A 190 5.61 9.06 -2.75
C PHE A 190 5.90 10.29 -3.60
N ALA A 191 6.75 11.19 -3.10
CA ALA A 191 7.15 12.37 -3.87
C ALA A 191 8.10 12.02 -5.03
N GLY A 192 7.96 12.77 -6.11
CA GLY A 192 8.94 12.84 -7.20
C GLY A 192 8.91 11.66 -8.17
N TYR A 193 7.84 10.86 -8.20
CA TYR A 193 7.60 9.94 -9.31
C TYR A 193 6.95 10.67 -10.48
N ASP A 194 7.27 10.22 -11.69
CA ASP A 194 6.67 10.63 -12.95
C ASP A 194 5.30 9.97 -13.12
N THR A 195 4.27 10.80 -13.09
CA THR A 195 2.85 10.45 -13.27
C THR A 195 2.26 11.09 -14.52
N SER A 196 3.10 11.51 -15.47
CA SER A 196 2.69 12.19 -16.71
C SER A 196 1.76 11.35 -17.57
N ILE A 197 1.93 10.02 -17.57
CA ILE A 197 1.07 9.07 -18.30
C ILE A 197 -0.38 9.04 -17.78
N ILE A 198 -0.63 9.50 -16.56
CA ILE A 198 -1.97 9.49 -15.97
C ILE A 198 -2.74 10.68 -16.55
N GLU A 199 -3.71 10.39 -17.41
CA GLU A 199 -4.63 11.41 -17.90
C GLU A 199 -5.69 11.74 -16.85
N ALA A 200 -6.19 12.98 -16.83
CA ALA A 200 -7.18 13.41 -15.85
C ALA A 200 -8.60 13.25 -16.40
N GLU A 201 -9.27 12.13 -16.07
CA GLU A 201 -10.63 11.82 -16.54
C GLU A 201 -11.66 11.94 -15.41
N LYS A 202 -12.85 12.47 -15.72
CA LYS A 202 -13.95 12.62 -14.76
C LYS A 202 -14.63 11.29 -14.47
N ASN A 203 -14.82 10.47 -15.51
CA ASN A 203 -15.54 9.20 -15.44
C ASN A 203 -14.71 8.07 -16.06
N PRO A 204 -13.53 7.74 -15.50
CA PRO A 204 -12.74 6.64 -16.03
C PRO A 204 -13.46 5.32 -15.77
N THR A 205 -13.47 4.45 -16.78
CA THR A 205 -14.05 3.12 -16.73
C THR A 205 -12.94 2.09 -16.59
N VAL A 206 -13.23 1.01 -15.87
CA VAL A 206 -12.39 -0.19 -15.79
C VAL A 206 -13.15 -1.27 -16.56
N LEU A 207 -12.46 -1.96 -17.47
CA LEU A 207 -13.04 -2.99 -18.33
C LEU A 207 -12.80 -4.39 -17.75
#